data_AF-X6P129-F1
#
_entry.id   AF-X6P129-F1
#
_cell.length_a   1.000
_cell.length_b   1.000
_cell.length_c   1.000
_cell.angle_alpha   90.00
_cell.angle_beta   90.00
_cell.angle_gamma   90.00
#
_symmetry.space_group_name_H-M   'P 1'
#
loop_
_entity.id
_entity.type
_entity.pdbx_description
1 polymer ?
#
loop_
_entity_poly.entity_id
_entity_poly.type
_entity_poly.pdbx_seq_one_letter_code
_entity_poly.pdbx_strand_id
1 'polypeptide(L)'
;MVINGHGDEDDILVTSEGYSIPINEIRSFFDCNRINSLKGCPKVFIIDVYRGNIVPQNTENIPIKRKNNTEQNNMHNDNVFLMIWSTTKGYQVLICHYSASMKNIIISKYKIGYPLSHMLREI
;
A
#
# COMPACT_ATOMS: atom_id res chain seq x y z
N MET A 1 7.19 6.54 3.80
CA MET A 1 6.09 7.51 3.70
C MET A 1 4.79 6.85 4.14
N VAL A 2 3.96 7.55 4.90
CA VAL A 2 2.61 7.09 5.27
C VAL A 2 1.62 8.02 4.59
N ILE A 3 0.66 7.46 3.85
CA ILE A 3 -0.41 8.18 3.17
C ILE A 3 -1.71 7.69 3.77
N ASN A 4 -2.54 8.60 4.26
CA ASN A 4 -3.86 8.30 4.80
C ASN A 4 -4.85 9.32 4.26
N GLY A 5 -5.98 8.86 3.74
CA GLY A 5 -7.01 9.74 3.21
C GLY A 5 -8.08 9.01 2.42
N HIS A 6 -8.86 9.78 1.66
CA HIS A 6 -9.79 9.21 0.68
C HIS A 6 -9.07 8.82 -0.59
N GLY A 7 -9.56 7.75 -1.20
CA GLY A 7 -9.12 7.25 -2.49
C GLY A 7 -10.28 6.52 -3.16
N ASP A 8 -10.01 5.95 -4.32
CA ASP A 8 -10.95 5.12 -5.06
C ASP A 8 -10.22 3.98 -5.79
N GLU A 9 -10.94 3.28 -6.66
CA GLU A 9 -10.42 2.15 -7.41
C GLU A 9 -9.27 2.49 -8.38
N ASP A 10 -9.00 3.77 -8.67
CA ASP A 10 -7.93 4.23 -9.56
C ASP A 10 -6.61 4.51 -8.86
N ASP A 11 -6.45 4.05 -7.61
CA ASP A 11 -5.22 4.18 -6.83
C ASP A 11 -4.80 5.65 -6.65
N ILE A 12 -5.78 6.49 -6.30
CA ILE A 12 -5.61 7.92 -6.07
C ILE A 12 -5.71 8.28 -4.58
N LEU A 13 -5.20 9.46 -4.26
CA LEU A 13 -5.49 10.21 -3.05
C LEU A 13 -6.37 11.42 -3.43
N VAL A 14 -7.52 11.56 -2.78
CA VAL A 14 -8.41 12.71 -2.93
C VAL A 14 -8.05 13.79 -1.91
N THR A 15 -7.76 15.00 -2.36
CA THR A 15 -7.43 16.15 -1.49
C THR A 15 -8.68 16.74 -0.85
N SER A 16 -8.49 17.60 0.16
CA SER A 16 -9.60 18.34 0.78
C SER A 16 -10.33 19.27 -0.19
N GLU A 17 -9.68 19.70 -1.29
CA GLU A 17 -10.34 20.48 -2.34
C GLU A 17 -11.06 19.60 -3.39
N GLY A 18 -10.97 18.27 -3.25
CA GLY A 18 -11.58 17.32 -4.18
C GLY A 18 -10.71 16.99 -5.40
N TYR A 19 -9.43 17.36 -5.43
CA TYR A 19 -8.52 16.97 -6.50
C TYR A 19 -8.02 15.54 -6.32
N SER A 20 -7.80 14.84 -7.43
CA SER A 20 -7.29 13.48 -7.45
C SER A 20 -5.79 13.47 -7.76
N ILE A 21 -4.99 12.87 -6.88
CA ILE A 21 -3.55 12.69 -7.07
C ILE A 21 -3.26 11.18 -7.17
N PRO A 22 -2.76 10.67 -8.30
CA PRO A 22 -2.37 9.27 -8.41
C PRO A 22 -1.27 8.91 -7.40
N ILE A 23 -1.43 7.81 -6.66
CA ILE A 23 -0.42 7.37 -5.68
C ILE A 23 0.93 7.08 -6.37
N ASN A 24 0.90 6.61 -7.62
CA ASN A 24 2.12 6.40 -8.41
C ASN A 24 2.85 7.72 -8.73
N GLU A 25 2.12 8.83 -8.86
CA GLU A 25 2.73 10.14 -9.02
C GLU A 25 3.52 10.51 -7.75
N ILE A 26 2.91 10.33 -6.58
CA ILE A 26 3.57 10.53 -5.28
C ILE A 26 4.82 9.66 -5.15
N ARG A 27 4.74 8.37 -5.51
CA ARG A 27 5.88 7.43 -5.53
C ARG A 27 7.03 7.97 -6.38
N SER A 28 6.73 8.49 -7.57
CA SER A 28 7.72 8.96 -8.54
C SER A 28 8.57 10.14 -8.03
N PHE A 29 8.07 10.94 -7.08
CA PHE A 29 8.88 11.99 -6.44
C PHE A 29 10.10 11.44 -5.69
N PHE A 30 10.07 10.16 -5.30
CA PHE A 30 11.15 9.49 -4.57
C PHE A 30 12.03 8.61 -5.47
N ASP A 31 11.86 8.67 -6.80
CA ASP A 31 12.72 7.96 -7.74
C ASP A 31 14.17 8.46 -7.64
N CYS A 32 15.13 7.54 -7.74
CA CYS A 32 16.57 7.86 -7.63
C CYS A 32 17.04 8.83 -8.72
N ASN A 33 16.35 8.85 -9.86
CA ASN A 33 16.62 9.78 -10.95
C ASN A 33 16.27 11.24 -10.58
N ARG A 34 15.34 11.43 -9.62
CA ARG A 34 14.98 12.75 -9.09
C ARG A 34 15.78 13.08 -7.82
N ILE A 35 15.91 12.11 -6.91
CA ILE A 35 16.61 12.30 -5.64
C ILE A 35 17.78 11.31 -5.56
N ASN A 36 18.96 11.74 -6.02
CA ASN A 36 20.15 10.89 -6.09
C ASN A 36 20.63 10.39 -4.70
N SER A 37 20.36 11.14 -3.63
CA SER A 37 20.69 10.72 -2.26
C SER A 37 19.88 9.51 -1.77
N LEU A 38 18.77 9.18 -2.44
CA LEU A 38 17.98 7.98 -2.14
C LEU A 38 18.37 6.77 -2.98
N LYS A 39 19.48 6.85 -3.72
CA LYS A 39 19.98 5.73 -4.53
C LYS A 39 20.45 4.60 -3.63
N GLY A 40 19.94 3.39 -3.88
CA GLY A 40 20.26 2.20 -3.08
C GLY A 40 19.57 2.12 -1.72
N CYS A 41 18.75 3.11 -1.36
CA CYS A 41 17.99 3.09 -0.12
C CYS A 41 16.60 2.46 -0.33
N PRO A 42 16.16 1.53 0.54
CA PRO A 42 14.79 1.02 0.49
C PRO A 42 13.78 2.12 0.85
N LYS A 43 12.68 2.17 0.10
CA LYS A 43 11.63 3.17 0.21
C LYS A 43 10.32 2.46 0.49
N VAL A 44 9.83 2.63 1.72
CA VAL A 44 8.59 2.00 2.17
C VAL A 44 7.45 3.01 2.12
N PHE A 45 6.37 2.66 1.44
CA PHE A 45 5.11 3.40 1.41
C PHE A 45 4.04 2.57 2.10
N ILE A 46 3.40 3.15 3.11
CA ILE A 46 2.22 2.59 3.76
C ILE A 46 1.04 3.45 3.33
N ILE A 47 0.10 2.85 2.60
CA ILE A 47 -0.97 3.56 1.92
C ILE A 47 -2.29 3.05 2.50
N ASP A 48 -2.92 3.94 3.26
CA ASP A 48 -4.18 3.71 3.94
C ASP A 48 -5.28 4.57 3.30
N VAL A 49 -5.76 4.10 2.14
CA VAL A 49 -6.81 4.76 1.37
C VAL A 49 -7.85 3.74 0.92
N TYR A 50 -9.08 4.20 0.69
CA TYR A 50 -10.10 3.38 0.06
C TYR A 50 -9.70 3.03 -1.37
N ARG A 51 -10.00 1.80 -1.81
CA ARG A 51 -9.73 1.36 -3.19
C ARG A 51 -10.96 0.79 -3.87
N GLY A 52 -12.13 1.30 -3.52
CA GLY A 52 -13.41 0.85 -4.02
C GLY A 52 -14.48 0.84 -2.93
N ASN A 53 -15.66 0.36 -3.30
CA ASN A 53 -16.88 0.46 -2.48
C ASN A 53 -17.40 -0.90 -2.00
N ILE A 54 -16.67 -1.99 -2.28
CA ILE A 54 -17.08 -3.32 -1.83
C ILE A 54 -16.74 -3.46 -0.35
N VAL A 55 -17.76 -3.46 0.50
CA VAL A 55 -17.60 -3.84 1.90
C VAL A 55 -17.39 -5.36 1.94
N PRO A 56 -16.26 -5.86 2.47
CA PRO A 56 -16.04 -7.29 2.57
C PRO A 56 -17.12 -7.91 3.46
N GLN A 57 -18.00 -8.70 2.87
CA GLN A 57 -18.95 -9.52 3.62
C GLN A 57 -18.20 -10.75 4.13
N ASN A 58 -18.49 -11.14 5.38
CA ASN A 58 -17.97 -12.35 6.01
C ASN A 58 -18.69 -13.58 5.41
N THR A 59 -18.66 -13.72 4.09
CA THR A 59 -19.16 -14.89 3.36
C THR A 59 -18.02 -15.87 3.22
N GLU A 60 -18.23 -17.07 3.76
CA GLU A 60 -17.35 -18.23 3.72
C GLU A 60 -16.56 -18.31 2.41
N ASN A 61 -15.23 -18.19 2.52
CA ASN A 61 -14.18 -18.56 1.56
C ASN A 61 -14.65 -18.86 0.12
N ILE A 62 -15.14 -17.87 -0.63
CA ILE A 62 -15.28 -18.01 -2.08
C ILE A 62 -13.92 -17.69 -2.70
N PRO A 63 -13.23 -18.65 -3.36
CA PRO A 63 -11.96 -18.38 -4.01
C PRO A 63 -12.19 -17.41 -5.19
N ILE A 64 -11.79 -16.15 -5.00
CA ILE A 64 -11.88 -15.14 -6.05
C ILE A 64 -10.80 -15.43 -7.09
N LYS A 65 -11.26 -15.73 -8.31
CA LYS A 65 -10.43 -15.99 -9.49
C LYS A 65 -9.62 -14.72 -9.82
N ARG A 66 -8.30 -14.76 -9.63
CA ARG A 66 -7.38 -13.73 -10.14
C ARG A 66 -7.66 -13.55 -11.64
N LYS A 67 -8.12 -12.36 -12.05
CA LYS A 67 -8.03 -11.95 -13.45
C LYS A 67 -6.55 -11.73 -13.73
N ASN A 68 -5.97 -12.57 -14.58
CA ASN A 68 -4.61 -12.41 -15.06
C ASN A 68 -4.55 -11.12 -15.90
N ASN A 69 -4.18 -10.02 -15.27
CA ASN A 69 -3.74 -8.85 -16.00
C ASN A 69 -2.37 -9.21 -16.59
N THR A 70 -2.28 -9.13 -17.91
CA THR A 70 -1.07 -9.32 -18.71
C THR A 70 0.12 -8.64 -18.04
N GLU A 71 1.13 -9.45 -17.68
CA GLU A 71 2.43 -9.01 -17.22
C GLU A 71 3.06 -8.14 -18.32
N GLN A 72 2.97 -6.82 -18.17
CA GLN A 72 3.82 -5.91 -18.92
C GLN A 72 5.23 -6.03 -18.36
N ASN A 73 6.11 -6.65 -19.15
CA ASN A 73 7.55 -6.70 -18.95
C ASN A 73 8.15 -5.28 -19.11
N ASN A 74 7.98 -4.44 -18.10
CA ASN A 74 8.73 -3.20 -17.97
C ASN A 74 9.88 -3.46 -16.99
N MET A 75 11.11 -3.34 -17.50
CA MET A 75 12.36 -3.51 -16.76
C MET A 75 12.34 -2.61 -15.49
N HIS A 76 12.00 -3.20 -14.35
CA HIS A 76 11.65 -2.47 -13.13
C HIS A 76 12.88 -1.81 -12.49
N ASN A 77 12.88 -0.48 -12.44
CA ASN A 77 13.71 0.31 -11.54
C ASN A 77 13.12 0.32 -10.09
N ASP A 78 12.08 -0.49 -9.85
CA ASP A 78 11.29 -0.52 -8.61
C ASP A 78 11.85 -1.46 -7.54
N ASN A 79 13.02 -2.06 -7.74
CA ASN A 79 13.63 -3.02 -6.79
C ASN A 79 13.91 -2.45 -5.38
N VAL A 80 13.77 -1.14 -5.19
CA VAL A 80 13.98 -0.44 -3.90
C VAL A 80 12.68 0.08 -3.29
N PHE A 81 11.52 -0.10 -3.94
CA PHE A 81 10.22 0.34 -3.42
C PHE A 81 9.43 -0.83 -2.83
N LEU A 82 8.88 -0.60 -1.63
CA LEU A 82 7.90 -1.48 -1.00
C LEU A 82 6.62 -0.68 -0.77
N MET A 83 5.55 -1.04 -1.48
CA MET A 83 4.23 -0.43 -1.29
C MET A 83 3.33 -1.40 -0.54
N ILE A 84 2.81 -0.94 0.60
CA ILE A 84 1.96 -1.71 1.50
C ILE A 84 0.61 -1.00 1.52
N TRP A 85 -0.43 -1.69 1.08
CA TRP A 85 -1.78 -1.15 0.95
C TRP A 85 -2.66 -1.71 2.07
N SER A 86 -3.46 -0.84 2.71
CA SER A 86 -4.42 -1.27 3.73
C SER A 86 -5.60 -2.06 3.15
N THR A 87 -5.88 -1.87 1.86
CA THR A 87 -6.99 -2.50 1.15
C THR A 87 -6.54 -3.15 -0.15
N THR A 88 -7.17 -4.28 -0.47
CA THR A 88 -7.14 -4.84 -1.83
C THR A 88 -7.99 -3.97 -2.76
N LYS A 89 -7.54 -3.84 -4.01
CA LYS A 89 -8.28 -3.10 -5.03
C LYS A 89 -9.72 -3.64 -5.16
N GLY A 90 -10.68 -2.74 -5.25
CA GLY A 90 -12.13 -2.98 -5.26
C GLY A 90 -12.79 -2.88 -3.88
N TYR A 91 -12.04 -2.97 -2.78
CA TYR A 91 -12.61 -3.08 -1.44
C TYR A 91 -12.53 -1.80 -0.62
N GLN A 92 -13.51 -1.66 0.28
CA GLN A 92 -13.54 -0.65 1.33
C GLN A 92 -13.25 -1.34 2.68
N VAL A 93 -12.20 -0.91 3.39
CA VAL A 93 -11.91 -1.36 4.76
C VAL A 93 -11.96 -0.14 5.68
N LEU A 94 -12.42 -0.33 6.92
CA LEU A 94 -12.32 0.69 7.96
C LEU A 94 -10.85 1.01 8.25
N ILE A 95 -10.37 2.10 7.63
CA ILE A 95 -9.02 2.70 7.69
C ILE A 95 -8.40 2.63 9.10
N CYS A 96 -9.18 2.92 10.14
CA CYS A 96 -8.68 2.98 11.52
C CYS A 96 -8.14 1.65 12.09
N HIS A 97 -8.55 0.49 11.59
CA HIS A 97 -8.09 -0.79 12.15
C HIS A 97 -6.71 -1.19 11.63
N TYR A 98 -6.39 -0.81 10.39
CA TYR A 98 -5.14 -1.19 9.75
C TYR A 98 -3.93 -0.52 10.40
N SER A 99 -3.95 0.80 10.56
CA SER A 99 -2.86 1.55 11.19
C SER A 99 -2.60 1.14 12.64
N ALA A 100 -3.67 0.82 13.39
CA ALA A 100 -3.57 0.32 14.76
C ALA A 100 -2.94 -1.08 14.81
N SER A 101 -3.39 -2.01 13.97
CA SER A 101 -2.83 -3.37 13.86
C SER A 101 -1.35 -3.31 13.50
N MET A 102 -1.01 -2.54 12.45
CA MET A 102 0.35 -2.38 11.97
C MET A 102 1.28 -1.80 13.04
N LYS A 103 0.85 -0.76 13.76
CA LYS A 103 1.61 -0.19 14.87
C LYS A 103 1.88 -1.23 15.96
N ASN A 104 0.86 -1.96 16.39
CA ASN A 104 0.98 -2.91 17.50
C ASN A 104 1.90 -4.09 17.14
N ILE A 105 1.74 -4.65 15.94
CA ILE A 105 2.58 -5.77 15.46
C ILE A 105 4.02 -5.29 15.25
N ILE A 106 4.25 -4.16 14.58
CA ILE A 106 5.61 -3.67 14.36
C ILE A 106 6.32 -3.41 15.69
N ILE A 107 5.68 -2.72 16.65
CA ILE A 107 6.31 -2.41 17.94
C ILE A 107 6.63 -3.69 18.74
N SER A 108 5.73 -4.67 18.73
CA SER A 108 5.93 -5.91 19.49
C SER A 108 6.99 -6.82 18.86
N LYS A 109 7.02 -6.93 17.53
CA LYS A 109 7.89 -7.86 16.80
C LYS A 109 9.26 -7.27 16.46
N TYR A 110 9.36 -5.95 16.28
CA TYR A 110 10.64 -5.28 16.05
C TYR A 110 11.61 -5.49 17.22
N LYS A 111 11.12 -5.41 18.47
CA LYS A 111 11.95 -5.57 19.68
C LYS A 111 12.59 -6.95 19.80
N ILE A 112 11.98 -7.97 19.20
CA ILE A 112 12.47 -9.36 19.22
C ILE A 112 13.21 -9.73 17.93
N GLY A 113 13.53 -8.75 17.07
CA GLY A 113 14.39 -8.94 15.89
C GLY A 113 13.69 -9.62 14.70
N TYR A 114 12.36 -9.62 14.65
CA TYR A 114 11.65 -10.21 13.51
C TYR A 114 11.89 -9.38 12.25
N PRO A 115 12.00 -10.02 11.07
CA PRO A 115 12.08 -9.29 9.80
C PRO A 115 10.72 -8.67 9.45
N LEU A 116 10.75 -7.53 8.75
CA LEU A 116 9.54 -6.82 8.32
C LEU A 116 8.59 -7.74 7.53
N SER A 117 9.12 -8.63 6.69
CA SER A 117 8.32 -9.59 5.91
C SER A 117 7.46 -10.52 6.77
N HIS A 118 7.91 -10.89 7.97
CA HIS A 118 7.11 -11.68 8.90
C HIS A 118 6.06 -10.82 9.60
N MET A 119 6.39 -9.59 9.98
CA MET A 119 5.42 -8.66 10.57
C MET A 119 4.27 -8.37 9.60
N LEU A 120 4.57 -8.17 8.31
CA LEU A 120 3.56 -7.90 7.28
C LEU A 120 2.65 -9.08 6.96
N ARG A 121 3.04 -10.31 7.29
CA ARG A 121 2.19 -11.50 7.15
C ARG A 121 1.22 -11.67 8.32
N GLU A 122 1.53 -11.05 9.45
CA GLU A 122 0.74 -11.11 10.67
C GLU A 122 -0.28 -9.98 10.75
N ILE A 123 -0.04 -8.88 10.01
CA ILE A 123 -0.97 -7.75 9.81
C ILE A 123 -2.08 -8.17 8.85
#